data_AF-A0A9P6EB97-F1
#
_entry.id   AF-A0A9P6EB97-F1
#
_cell.length_a   1.000
_cell.length_b   1.000
_cell.length_c   1.000
_cell.angle_alpha   90.00
_cell.angle_beta   90.00
_cell.angle_gamma   90.00
#
_symmetry.space_group_name_H-M   'P 1'
#
loop_
_entity.id
_entity.type
_entity.pdbx_description
1 polymer ?
#
loop_
_entity_poly.entity_id
_entity_poly.type
_entity_poly.pdbx_seq_one_letter_code
_entity_poly.pdbx_strand_id
1 'polypeptide(L)'
;MFREWHWRDFQEKLFCKWINAKFQSKNYPTIVSLVGGLSNGVALIHLLEIVDNTSLGRYNHNPRLRIQKIDNINIALQYIVSKEIQITNIGPEDIADGNHKLTLALVWILILRLER
;
A
#
# COMPACT_ATOMS: atom_id res chain seq x y z
N MET A 1 6.86 -2.09 26.55
CA MET A 1 7.22 -3.18 25.61
C MET A 1 6.02 -4.05 25.22
N PHE A 2 5.43 -4.89 26.08
CA PHE A 2 4.34 -5.82 25.71
C PHE A 2 3.04 -5.20 25.12
N ARG A 3 2.69 -3.95 25.49
CA ARG A 3 1.50 -3.25 24.95
C ARG A 3 1.67 -2.76 23.51
N GLU A 4 2.90 -2.43 23.09
CA GLU A 4 3.13 -1.88 21.75
C GLU A 4 3.05 -2.95 20.66
N TRP A 5 3.48 -4.18 20.95
CA TRP A 5 3.39 -5.30 20.01
C TRP A 5 1.93 -5.68 19.71
N HIS A 6 1.10 -5.78 20.75
CA HIS A 6 -0.33 -6.04 20.59
C HIS A 6 -1.04 -4.97 19.76
N TRP A 7 -0.69 -3.69 19.98
CA TRP A 7 -1.32 -2.61 19.23
C TRP A 7 -0.89 -2.58 17.76
N ARG A 8 0.39 -2.84 17.48
CA ARG A 8 0.89 -2.94 16.09
C ARG A 8 0.23 -4.10 15.34
N ASP A 9 0.16 -5.28 15.96
CA ASP A 9 -0.47 -6.46 15.35
C ASP A 9 -1.97 -6.25 15.12
N PHE A 10 -2.64 -5.55 16.04
CA PHE A 10 -4.05 -5.19 15.89
C PHE A 10 -4.25 -4.17 14.77
N GLN A 11 -3.43 -3.12 14.72
CA GLN A 11 -3.49 -2.09 13.68
C GLN A 11 -3.23 -2.68 12.29
N GLU A 12 -2.20 -3.52 12.14
CA GLU A 12 -1.91 -4.20 10.87
C GLU A 12 -3.10 -5.05 10.41
N LYS A 13 -3.70 -5.83 11.32
CA LYS A 13 -4.91 -6.62 11.02
C LYS A 13 -6.07 -5.76 10.56
N LEU A 14 -6.30 -4.61 11.18
CA LEU A 14 -7.35 -3.68 10.76
C LEU A 14 -7.08 -3.11 9.36
N PHE A 15 -5.84 -2.72 9.09
CA PHE A 15 -5.45 -2.18 7.79
C PHE A 15 -5.55 -3.24 6.68
N CYS A 16 -5.11 -4.47 6.94
CA CYS A 16 -5.31 -5.59 6.02
C CYS A 16 -6.80 -5.82 5.74
N LYS A 17 -7.66 -5.80 6.77
CA LYS A 17 -9.12 -5.92 6.58
C LYS A 17 -9.68 -4.80 5.72
N TRP A 18 -9.24 -3.56 5.93
CA TRP A 18 -9.67 -2.41 5.14
C TRP A 18 -9.28 -2.56 3.67
N ILE A 19 -8.03 -2.92 3.37
CA ILE A 19 -7.57 -3.17 1.99
C ILE A 19 -8.37 -4.32 1.36
N ASN A 20 -8.53 -5.42 2.08
CA ASN A 20 -9.26 -6.60 1.59
C ASN A 20 -10.74 -6.28 1.29
N ALA A 21 -11.38 -5.41 2.07
CA ALA A 21 -12.75 -4.96 1.80
C ALA A 21 -12.86 -4.21 0.46
N LYS A 22 -11.86 -3.37 0.13
CA LYS A 22 -11.80 -2.72 -1.19
C LYS A 22 -11.59 -3.74 -2.32
N PHE A 23 -10.70 -4.71 -2.10
CA PHE A 23 -10.34 -5.73 -3.08
C PHE A 23 -11.49 -6.69 -3.41
N GLN A 24 -12.38 -6.96 -2.46
CA GLN A 24 -13.59 -7.76 -2.70
C GLN A 24 -14.44 -7.22 -3.85
N SER A 25 -14.51 -5.89 -4.03
CA SER A 25 -15.30 -5.27 -5.11
C SER A 25 -14.80 -5.60 -6.53
N LYS A 26 -13.52 -5.97 -6.67
CA LYS A 26 -12.87 -6.28 -7.96
C LYS A 26 -12.31 -7.70 -8.02
N ASN A 27 -12.63 -8.54 -7.02
CA ASN A 27 -12.13 -9.92 -6.91
C ASN A 27 -10.59 -10.03 -6.91
N TYR A 28 -9.89 -9.07 -6.29
CA TYR A 28 -8.44 -9.13 -6.14
C TYR A 28 -8.02 -10.08 -5.00
N PRO A 29 -6.82 -10.69 -5.07
CA PRO A 29 -6.30 -11.55 -4.01
C PRO A 29 -6.18 -10.81 -2.68
N THR A 30 -6.55 -11.46 -1.59
CA THR A 30 -6.42 -10.87 -0.26
C THR A 30 -4.98 -10.82 0.20
N ILE A 31 -4.65 -9.80 1.01
CA ILE A 31 -3.37 -9.68 1.68
C ILE A 31 -3.49 -10.11 3.14
N VAL A 32 -2.44 -10.77 3.64
CA VAL A 32 -2.37 -11.30 5.02
C VAL A 32 -1.42 -10.48 5.91
N SER A 33 -0.46 -9.77 5.31
CA SER A 33 0.43 -8.80 5.97
C SER A 33 0.60 -7.59 5.06
N LEU A 34 0.80 -6.41 5.64
CA LEU A 34 1.00 -5.19 4.86
C LEU A 34 2.37 -5.21 4.18
N VAL A 35 3.41 -5.59 4.91
CA VAL A 35 4.77 -5.67 4.35
C VAL A 35 4.83 -6.66 3.20
N GLY A 36 4.33 -7.88 3.41
CA GLY A 36 4.32 -8.90 2.35
C GLY A 36 3.41 -8.51 1.17
N GLY A 37 2.22 -7.99 1.46
CA GLY A 37 1.22 -7.65 0.44
C GLY A 37 1.56 -6.44 -0.42
N LEU A 38 2.26 -5.44 0.15
CA LEU A 38 2.50 -4.15 -0.51
C LEU A 38 3.91 -4.00 -1.10
N SER A 39 4.88 -4.80 -0.66
CA SER A 39 6.30 -4.71 -1.06
C SER A 39 6.57 -4.89 -2.57
N ASN A 40 5.61 -5.39 -3.35
CA ASN A 40 5.75 -5.53 -4.79
C ASN A 40 5.04 -4.44 -5.60
N GLY A 41 4.34 -3.53 -4.92
CA GLY A 41 3.63 -2.39 -5.50
C GLY A 41 2.30 -2.69 -6.20
N VAL A 42 2.01 -3.95 -6.54
CA VAL A 42 0.78 -4.30 -7.31
C VAL A 42 -0.48 -4.01 -6.50
N ALA A 43 -0.51 -4.44 -5.24
CA ALA A 43 -1.65 -4.19 -4.36
C ALA A 43 -1.85 -2.69 -4.05
N LEU A 44 -0.77 -1.91 -3.98
CA LEU A 44 -0.87 -0.45 -3.83
C LEU A 44 -1.54 0.20 -5.04
N ILE A 45 -1.14 -0.20 -6.25
CA ILE A 45 -1.75 0.31 -7.48
C ILE A 45 -3.23 -0.06 -7.54
N HIS A 46 -3.58 -1.34 -7.34
CA HIS A 46 -4.98 -1.78 -7.34
C HIS A 46 -5.83 -1.00 -6.34
N LEU A 47 -5.30 -0.73 -5.14
CA LEU A 47 -6.00 0.03 -4.12
C LEU A 47 -6.33 1.45 -4.60
N LEU A 48 -5.35 2.15 -5.19
CA LEU A 48 -5.53 3.49 -5.73
C LEU A 48 -6.50 3.50 -6.92
N GLU A 49 -6.40 2.50 -7.81
CA GLU A 49 -7.31 2.36 -8.95
C GLU A 49 -8.77 2.13 -8.51
N ILE A 50 -8.99 1.35 -7.43
CA ILE A 50 -10.33 1.13 -6.86
C ILE A 50 -10.89 2.42 -6.26
N VAL A 51 -10.08 3.13 -5.46
CA VAL A 51 -10.56 4.29 -4.72
C VAL A 51 -10.92 5.44 -5.67
N ASP A 52 -10.07 5.71 -6.65
CA ASP A 52 -10.27 6.83 -7.58
C ASP A 52 -10.99 6.41 -8.87
N ASN A 53 -11.41 5.14 -8.97
CA ASN A 53 -12.06 4.53 -10.14
C ASN A 53 -11.37 4.90 -11.47
N THR A 54 -10.04 4.89 -11.46
CA THR A 54 -9.18 5.38 -12.55
C THR A 54 -8.01 4.42 -12.74
N SER A 55 -7.55 4.20 -13.97
CA SER A 55 -6.35 3.39 -14.20
C SER A 55 -5.07 4.18 -13.97
N LEU A 56 -4.08 3.56 -13.32
CA LEU A 56 -2.73 4.09 -13.15
C LEU A 56 -1.81 3.75 -14.34
N GLY A 57 -2.37 3.21 -15.42
CA GLY A 57 -1.65 2.90 -16.65
C GLY A 57 -0.89 1.58 -16.59
N ARG A 58 0.30 1.52 -17.23
CA ARG A 58 1.09 0.29 -17.34
C ARG A 58 2.02 0.13 -16.14
N TYR A 59 1.97 -1.05 -15.52
CA TYR A 59 2.87 -1.47 -14.45
C TYR A 59 3.16 -2.97 -14.56
N ASN A 60 4.11 -3.46 -13.77
CA ASN A 60 4.49 -4.88 -13.77
C ASN A 60 3.48 -5.69 -12.95
N HIS A 61 2.66 -6.53 -13.58
CA HIS A 61 1.68 -7.35 -12.85
C HIS A 61 2.30 -8.55 -12.09
N ASN A 62 3.51 -8.98 -12.48
CA ASN A 62 4.24 -10.07 -11.81
C ASN A 62 5.72 -9.67 -11.60
N PRO A 63 5.98 -8.67 -10.73
CA PRO A 63 7.34 -8.14 -10.53
C PRO A 63 8.19 -9.14 -9.75
N ARG A 64 9.23 -9.68 -10.41
CA ARG A 64 10.17 -10.63 -9.80
C ARG A 64 11.45 -9.94 -9.33
N LEU A 65 11.89 -8.94 -10.09
CA LEU A 65 13.10 -8.18 -9.80
C LEU A 65 12.80 -7.02 -8.86
N ARG A 66 13.74 -6.68 -7.98
CA ARG A 66 13.61 -5.54 -7.05
C ARG A 66 13.31 -4.23 -7.79
N ILE A 67 13.94 -4.00 -8.94
CA ILE A 67 13.70 -2.81 -9.75
C ILE A 67 12.24 -2.71 -10.22
N GLN A 68 11.62 -3.83 -10.63
CA GLN A 68 10.21 -3.85 -11.05
C GLN A 68 9.26 -3.54 -9.89
N LYS A 69 9.60 -4.01 -8.67
CA LYS A 69 8.84 -3.70 -7.46
C LYS A 69 8.92 -2.21 -7.14
N ILE A 70 10.14 -1.65 -7.18
CA ILE A 70 10.39 -0.22 -6.96
C ILE A 70 9.63 0.62 -8.00
N ASP A 71 9.68 0.26 -9.28
CA ASP A 71 8.96 0.96 -10.34
C ASP A 71 7.45 0.99 -10.08
N ASN A 72 6.86 -0.15 -9.72
CA ASN A 72 5.44 -0.22 -9.37
C ASN A 72 5.09 0.66 -8.16
N ILE A 73 5.91 0.58 -7.10
CA ILE A 73 5.67 1.40 -5.90
C ILE A 73 5.83 2.88 -6.23
N ASN A 74 6.83 3.24 -7.04
CA ASN A 74 7.05 4.62 -7.45
C ASN A 74 5.85 5.17 -8.25
N ILE A 75 5.24 4.37 -9.14
CA ILE A 75 3.99 4.75 -9.82
C ILE A 75 2.89 5.07 -8.79
N ALA A 76 2.70 4.21 -7.79
CA ALA A 76 1.71 4.43 -6.74
C ALA A 76 2.00 5.69 -5.91
N LEU A 77 3.24 5.89 -5.48
CA LEU A 77 3.64 7.07 -4.69
C LEU A 77 3.52 8.37 -5.47
N GLN A 78 3.91 8.39 -6.74
CA GLN A 78 3.72 9.55 -7.61
C GLN A 78 2.24 9.87 -7.81
N TYR A 79 1.39 8.86 -7.96
CA TYR A 79 -0.06 9.07 -8.03
C TYR A 79 -0.59 9.74 -6.76
N ILE A 80 -0.21 9.24 -5.59
CA ILE A 80 -0.60 9.82 -4.29
C ILE A 80 -0.18 11.30 -4.19
N VAL A 81 1.06 11.62 -4.58
CA VAL A 81 1.56 13.01 -4.58
C VAL A 81 0.80 13.89 -5.58
N SER A 82 0.42 13.35 -6.75
CA SER A 82 -0.38 14.10 -7.73
C SER A 82 -1.80 14.44 -7.25
N LYS A 83 -2.29 13.75 -6.21
CA LYS A 83 -3.53 14.04 -5.49
C LYS A 83 -3.33 15.01 -4.31
N GLU A 84 -2.20 15.70 -4.27
CA GLU A 84 -1.81 16.65 -3.22
C GLU A 84 -1.70 16.01 -1.81
N ILE A 85 -1.57 14.69 -1.75
CA ILE A 85 -1.37 13.96 -0.49
C ILE A 85 0.12 13.94 -0.14
N GLN A 86 0.44 14.48 1.03
CA GLN A 86 1.80 14.53 1.57
C GLN A 86 2.20 13.18 2.17
N ILE A 87 3.25 12.55 1.64
CA ILE A 87 3.87 11.30 2.12
C ILE A 87 5.33 11.48 2.52
N THR A 88 5.69 12.68 3.01
CA THR A 88 7.07 13.07 3.33
C THR A 88 7.84 11.97 4.06
N ASN A 89 9.07 11.68 3.60
CA ASN A 89 9.96 10.69 4.19
C ASN A 89 9.53 9.21 4.02
N ILE A 90 8.80 8.90 2.94
CA ILE A 90 8.50 7.52 2.50
C ILE A 90 8.95 7.39 1.04
N GLY A 91 9.99 6.59 0.80
CA GLY A 91 10.48 6.24 -0.53
C GLY A 91 9.97 4.90 -1.04
N PRO A 92 10.09 4.61 -2.35
CA PRO A 92 9.69 3.32 -2.89
C PRO A 92 10.56 2.17 -2.38
N GLU A 93 11.83 2.42 -2.06
CA GLU A 93 12.74 1.44 -1.45
C GLU A 93 12.29 1.01 -0.06
N ASP A 94 11.78 1.95 0.75
CA ASP A 94 11.28 1.66 2.09
C ASP A 94 10.17 0.62 2.07
N ILE A 95 9.27 0.73 1.09
CA ILE A 95 8.16 -0.19 0.93
C ILE A 95 8.64 -1.51 0.29
N ALA A 96 9.50 -1.42 -0.72
CA ALA A 96 10.02 -2.60 -1.44
C ALA A 96 10.83 -3.53 -0.53
N ASP A 97 11.63 -2.94 0.36
CA ASP A 97 12.50 -3.65 1.30
C ASP A 97 11.78 -3.99 2.62
N GLY A 98 10.50 -3.61 2.75
CA GLY A 98 9.62 -4.05 3.82
C GLY A 98 9.79 -3.31 5.15
N ASN A 99 10.10 -2.01 5.10
CA ASN A 99 10.13 -1.14 6.28
C ASN A 99 8.74 -1.03 6.90
N HIS A 100 8.47 -1.90 7.88
CA HIS A 100 7.17 -2.06 8.51
C HIS A 100 6.58 -0.75 9.05
N LYS A 101 7.40 0.11 9.67
CA LYS A 101 6.96 1.40 10.22
C LYS A 101 6.47 2.33 9.12
N LEU A 102 7.21 2.44 8.02
CA LEU A 102 6.85 3.33 6.91
C LEU A 102 5.70 2.77 6.08
N THR A 103 5.61 1.44 5.93
CA THR A 103 4.45 0.79 5.30
C THR A 103 3.17 1.04 6.09
N LEU A 104 3.19 0.90 7.42
CA LEU A 104 2.05 1.24 8.27
C LEU A 104 1.68 2.72 8.16
N ALA A 105 2.68 3.61 8.19
CA ALA A 105 2.46 5.04 8.07
C ALA A 105 1.82 5.41 6.72
N LEU A 106 2.27 4.81 5.61
CA LEU A 106 1.69 5.00 4.29
C LEU A 106 0.21 4.60 4.26
N VAL A 107 -0.11 3.39 4.71
CA VAL A 107 -1.50 2.88 4.69
C VAL A 107 -2.42 3.72 5.58
N TRP A 108 -1.92 4.17 6.74
CA TRP A 108 -2.65 5.10 7.59
C TRP A 108 -2.98 6.42 6.88
N ILE A 109 -2.02 7.01 6.16
CA ILE A 109 -2.25 8.22 5.37
C ILE A 109 -3.32 7.96 4.30
N LEU A 110 -3.25 6.82 3.60
CA LEU A 110 -4.26 6.47 2.59
C LEU A 110 -5.64 6.35 3.21
N ILE A 111 -5.81 5.62 4.31
CA ILE A 111 -7.11 5.50 5.00
C ILE A 111 -7.66 6.90 5.35
N LEU A 112 -6.85 7.74 5.99
CA LEU A 112 -7.28 9.08 6.42
C LEU A 112 -7.68 10.01 5.27
N ARG A 113 -7.09 9.83 4.08
CA ARG A 113 -7.30 10.72 2.93
C ARG A 113 -8.34 10.21 1.95
N LEU A 114 -8.52 8.89 1.88
CA LEU A 114 -9.41 8.22 0.94
C LEU A 114 -10.79 7.87 1.52
N GLU A 115 -10.98 8.02 2.83
CA GLU A 115 -12.29 7.90 3.50
C GLU A 115 -13.01 9.24 3.72
N ARG A 116 -12.52 10.32 3.09
CA ARG A 116 -13.17 11.64 3.13
C ARG A 116 -14.07 11.89 1.93
#